data_AF-A0A4R2Q3K5-F1
#
_entry.id   AF-A0A4R2Q3K5-F1
#
_cell.length_a   1.000
_cell.length_b   1.000
_cell.length_c   1.000
_cell.angle_alpha   90.00
_cell.angle_beta   90.00
_cell.angle_gamma   90.00
#
_symmetry.space_group_name_H-M   'P 1'
#
loop_
_entity.id
_entity.type
_entity.pdbx_description
1 polymer ?
#
loop_
_entity_poly.entity_id
_entity_poly.type
_entity_poly.pdbx_seq_one_letter_code
_entity_poly.pdbx_strand_id
1 'polypeptide(L)'
;MVPLFRHIQFVQGVTILKKLITMAVVSTALAGAAGAAGAATVGFDLTISGEANGPVFSLANTSSAATITGGRAVIGNTAYNFDCVSNPVAPAGGTLGFTTPEVGTCYPGGGMRPDEIVFQVTDFDPGETLSFGTDIDRDFSDTSVYDFNVLLNGGRFEVTFAVPDLNGPLVAQFQPGQKSYSVSVTTGATPSAVPLPAGGVLILTALGALGAAARRKTR
;
A
#
# COMPACT_ATOMS: atom_id res chain seq x y z
N MET A 1 64.35 -60.58 23.70
CA MET A 1 63.25 -59.84 24.34
C MET A 1 63.39 -58.36 23.96
N VAL A 2 62.52 -57.85 23.09
CA VAL A 2 62.42 -56.44 22.70
C VAL A 2 60.93 -56.11 22.64
N PRO A 3 60.43 -55.04 23.30
CA PRO A 3 59.00 -54.77 23.31
C PRO A 3 58.57 -53.96 22.09
N LEU A 4 57.45 -54.43 21.53
CA LEU A 4 56.67 -53.93 20.41
C LEU A 4 55.67 -52.89 20.92
N PHE A 5 55.94 -51.59 20.79
CA PHE A 5 54.93 -50.56 21.10
C PHE A 5 55.17 -49.25 20.33
N ARG A 6 54.76 -49.22 19.05
CA ARG A 6 54.51 -47.97 18.31
C ARG A 6 53.52 -48.21 17.17
N HIS A 7 52.21 -48.24 17.45
CA HIS A 7 51.22 -48.24 16.35
C HIS A 7 49.81 -47.69 16.63
N ILE A 8 49.57 -46.92 17.70
CA ILE A 8 48.19 -46.53 18.06
C ILE A 8 47.92 -45.00 18.06
N GLN A 9 48.93 -44.13 17.97
CA GLN A 9 48.68 -42.69 18.16
C GLN A 9 48.34 -41.87 16.91
N PHE A 10 48.40 -42.43 15.69
CA PHE A 10 48.25 -41.62 14.47
C PHE A 10 46.81 -41.53 13.92
N VAL A 11 45.89 -42.40 14.36
CA VAL A 11 44.56 -42.53 13.72
C VAL A 11 43.52 -41.55 14.31
N GLN A 12 43.69 -41.06 15.54
CA GLN A 12 42.68 -40.20 16.19
C GLN A 12 42.76 -38.70 15.83
N GLY A 13 43.90 -38.21 15.32
CA GLY A 13 44.06 -36.78 15.01
C GLY A 13 43.31 -36.32 13.75
N VAL A 14 43.16 -37.19 12.76
CA VAL A 14 42.59 -36.84 11.44
C VAL A 14 41.06 -36.77 11.46
N THR A 15 40.41 -37.52 12.35
CA THR A 15 38.94 -37.59 12.45
C THR A 15 38.34 -36.39 13.20
N ILE A 16 39.09 -35.80 14.14
CA ILE A 16 38.65 -34.63 14.91
C ILE A 16 38.72 -33.36 14.04
N LEU A 17 39.75 -33.24 13.20
CA LEU A 17 39.93 -32.09 12.30
C LEU A 17 38.84 -32.02 11.22
N LYS A 18 38.40 -33.17 10.66
CA LYS A 18 37.29 -33.21 9.69
C LYS A 18 35.96 -32.78 10.30
N LYS A 19 35.67 -33.13 11.56
CA LYS A 19 34.42 -32.72 12.24
C LYS A 19 34.37 -31.24 12.60
N LEU A 20 35.52 -30.63 12.91
CA LEU A 20 35.62 -29.18 13.14
C LEU A 20 35.45 -28.35 11.85
N ILE A 21 35.91 -28.87 10.72
CA ILE A 21 35.76 -28.19 9.42
C ILE A 21 34.29 -28.27 8.92
N THR A 22 33.55 -29.34 9.20
CA THR A 22 32.12 -29.43 8.81
C THR A 22 31.19 -28.51 9.62
N MET A 23 31.56 -28.13 10.86
CA MET A 23 30.75 -27.22 11.69
C MET A 23 30.96 -25.73 11.39
N ALA A 24 31.99 -25.34 10.63
CA ALA A 24 32.25 -23.95 10.27
C ALA A 24 31.56 -23.49 8.97
N VAL A 25 30.97 -24.41 8.20
CA VAL A 25 30.38 -24.11 6.87
C VAL A 25 28.86 -23.94 6.92
N VAL A 26 28.20 -24.28 8.03
CA VAL A 26 26.73 -24.17 8.15
C VAL A 26 26.26 -22.81 8.70
N SER A 27 27.18 -21.95 9.16
CA SER A 27 26.86 -20.67 9.79
C SER A 27 26.95 -19.44 8.87
N THR A 28 27.43 -19.59 7.63
CA THR A 28 27.53 -18.49 6.65
C THR A 28 26.34 -18.38 5.70
N ALA A 29 25.39 -19.33 5.72
CA ALA A 29 24.29 -19.35 4.75
C ALA A 29 23.00 -18.62 5.21
N LEU A 30 22.93 -18.11 6.45
CA LEU A 30 21.69 -17.54 7.01
C LEU A 30 21.83 -16.08 7.49
N ALA A 31 22.77 -15.32 6.92
CA ALA A 31 22.87 -13.87 7.14
C ALA A 31 22.31 -13.04 5.97
N GLY A 32 21.83 -13.68 4.89
CA GLY A 32 21.55 -13.01 3.61
C GLY A 32 20.09 -12.65 3.31
N ALA A 33 19.13 -12.87 4.21
CA ALA A 33 17.71 -12.68 3.91
C ALA A 33 17.03 -11.54 4.68
N ALA A 34 17.78 -10.60 5.24
CA ALA A 34 17.21 -9.33 5.67
C ALA A 34 17.02 -8.45 4.43
N GLY A 35 15.93 -8.69 3.68
CA GLY A 35 15.52 -7.77 2.63
C GLY A 35 15.35 -6.39 3.23
N ALA A 36 16.05 -5.40 2.69
CA ALA A 36 15.82 -4.01 3.08
C ALA A 36 14.35 -3.70 2.81
N ALA A 37 13.60 -3.32 3.85
CA ALA A 37 12.25 -2.81 3.67
C ALA A 37 12.36 -1.57 2.77
N GLY A 38 11.88 -1.71 1.53
CA GLY A 38 11.82 -0.60 0.59
C GLY A 38 10.74 0.38 1.01
N ALA A 39 10.94 1.66 0.75
CA ALA A 39 9.88 2.64 0.90
C ALA A 39 8.73 2.30 -0.08
N ALA A 40 7.50 2.24 0.42
CA ALA A 40 6.34 1.97 -0.42
C ALA A 40 5.80 3.30 -0.97
N THR A 41 5.24 3.25 -2.18
CA THR A 41 4.55 4.41 -2.78
C THR A 41 3.06 4.20 -2.65
N VAL A 42 2.35 5.20 -2.15
CA VAL A 42 0.88 5.23 -2.08
C VAL A 42 0.43 6.38 -2.95
N GLY A 43 -0.46 6.13 -3.90
CA GLY A 43 -0.86 7.16 -4.84
C GLY A 43 -1.96 6.75 -5.80
N PHE A 44 -2.44 7.74 -6.54
CA PHE A 44 -3.42 7.57 -7.60
C PHE A 44 -3.18 8.54 -8.75
N ASP A 45 -3.66 8.15 -9.92
CA ASP A 45 -3.86 9.04 -11.05
C ASP A 45 -5.36 9.28 -11.25
N LEU A 46 -5.74 10.53 -11.51
CA LEU A 46 -7.11 10.93 -11.80
C LEU A 46 -7.15 11.64 -13.15
N THR A 47 -8.08 11.23 -14.01
CA THR A 47 -8.41 11.92 -15.25
C THR A 47 -9.89 12.29 -15.28
N ILE A 48 -10.17 13.52 -15.71
CA ILE A 48 -11.51 14.08 -15.91
C ILE A 48 -11.72 14.26 -17.42
N SER A 49 -12.71 13.58 -17.97
CA SER A 49 -13.06 13.66 -19.39
C SER A 49 -14.54 14.03 -19.58
N GLY A 50 -15.05 13.95 -20.80
CA GLY A 50 -16.43 14.33 -21.12
C GLY A 50 -16.65 15.85 -21.21
N GLU A 51 -17.91 16.24 -21.06
CA GLU A 51 -18.39 17.62 -21.14
C GLU A 51 -18.58 18.24 -19.76
N ALA A 52 -18.80 19.56 -19.67
CA ALA A 52 -18.86 20.26 -18.40
C ALA A 52 -20.08 19.87 -17.57
N ASN A 53 -21.23 19.65 -18.22
CA ASN A 53 -22.46 19.14 -17.61
C ASN A 53 -22.35 17.66 -17.28
N GLY A 54 -21.65 16.88 -18.12
CA GLY A 54 -21.49 15.43 -17.93
C GLY A 54 -20.04 14.97 -17.80
N PRO A 55 -19.30 15.37 -16.74
CA PRO A 55 -17.90 14.97 -16.61
C PRO A 55 -17.79 13.50 -16.20
N VAL A 56 -16.72 12.86 -16.68
CA VAL A 56 -16.39 11.48 -16.35
C VAL A 56 -15.08 11.44 -15.60
N PHE A 57 -15.11 10.91 -14.38
CA PHE A 57 -13.94 10.67 -13.55
C PHE A 57 -13.40 9.26 -13.82
N SER A 58 -12.10 9.16 -14.07
CA SER A 58 -11.38 7.89 -14.15
C SER A 58 -10.21 7.93 -13.16
N LEU A 59 -10.19 6.96 -12.26
CA LEU A 59 -9.23 6.87 -11.16
C LEU A 59 -8.42 5.59 -11.34
N ALA A 60 -7.10 5.69 -11.24
CA ALA A 60 -6.18 4.56 -11.28
C ALA A 60 -5.41 4.46 -9.96
N ASN A 61 -5.31 3.27 -9.40
CA ASN A 61 -4.50 3.04 -8.21
C ASN A 61 -3.03 2.83 -8.62
N THR A 62 -2.17 3.82 -8.37
CA THR A 62 -0.74 3.77 -8.73
C THR A 62 0.15 3.42 -7.55
N SER A 63 -0.44 2.92 -6.46
CA SER A 63 0.30 2.48 -5.29
C SER A 63 1.16 1.26 -5.58
N SER A 64 2.17 0.99 -4.77
CA SER A 64 2.97 -0.23 -4.87
C SER A 64 2.30 -1.42 -4.16
N ALA A 65 1.49 -1.15 -3.13
CA ALA A 65 0.86 -2.20 -2.30
C ALA A 65 -0.44 -1.77 -1.60
N ALA A 66 -0.84 -0.51 -1.69
CA ALA A 66 -2.00 0.01 -0.96
C ALA A 66 -3.28 -0.10 -1.79
N THR A 67 -4.37 -0.57 -1.16
CA THR A 67 -5.71 -0.65 -1.75
C THR A 67 -6.48 0.64 -1.46
N ILE A 68 -7.24 1.13 -2.45
CA ILE A 68 -8.16 2.26 -2.28
C ILE A 68 -9.48 1.74 -1.70
N THR A 69 -10.06 2.45 -0.73
CA THR A 69 -11.32 2.05 -0.07
C THR A 69 -12.49 3.00 -0.35
N GLY A 70 -12.22 4.17 -0.93
CA GLY A 70 -13.25 5.11 -1.31
C GLY A 70 -12.68 6.51 -1.51
N GLY A 71 -13.56 7.49 -1.46
CA GLY A 71 -13.16 8.87 -1.64
C GLY A 71 -14.35 9.81 -1.82
N ARG A 72 -14.05 11.03 -2.23
CA ARG A 72 -15.07 12.01 -2.58
C ARG A 72 -14.60 12.97 -3.67
N ALA A 73 -15.53 13.40 -4.52
CA ALA A 73 -15.36 14.53 -5.42
C ALA A 73 -16.19 15.70 -4.89
N VAL A 74 -15.62 16.89 -4.82
CA VAL A 74 -16.30 18.08 -4.32
C VAL A 74 -16.28 19.15 -5.39
N ILE A 75 -17.45 19.74 -5.67
CA ILE A 75 -17.60 20.79 -6.65
C ILE A 75 -16.94 22.09 -6.16
N GLY A 76 -16.38 22.87 -7.09
CA GLY A 76 -15.73 24.13 -6.73
C GLY A 76 -16.71 25.26 -6.50
N ASN A 77 -17.76 25.33 -7.32
CA ASN A 77 -18.79 26.35 -7.24
C ASN A 77 -20.11 25.76 -6.73
N THR A 78 -20.42 26.00 -5.46
CA THR A 78 -21.64 25.54 -4.75
C THR A 78 -22.90 26.32 -5.11
N ALA A 79 -22.93 26.96 -6.28
CA ALA A 79 -24.19 27.37 -6.93
C ALA A 79 -24.68 26.28 -7.91
N TYR A 80 -23.93 25.19 -7.97
CA TYR A 80 -24.12 24.01 -8.77
C TYR A 80 -23.91 22.79 -7.88
N ASN A 81 -24.50 21.67 -8.29
CA ASN A 81 -24.46 20.42 -7.56
C ASN A 81 -24.27 19.25 -8.52
N PHE A 82 -23.97 18.08 -7.95
CA PHE A 82 -24.03 16.81 -8.67
C PHE A 82 -25.45 16.25 -8.58
N ASP A 83 -26.14 16.13 -9.70
CA ASP A 83 -27.50 15.61 -9.74
C ASP A 83 -27.54 14.08 -9.57
N CYS A 84 -26.63 13.38 -10.26
CA CYS A 84 -26.59 11.93 -10.29
C CYS A 84 -25.16 11.39 -10.44
N VAL A 85 -25.01 10.07 -10.25
CA VAL A 85 -23.89 9.28 -10.79
C VAL A 85 -24.40 8.35 -11.88
N SER A 86 -23.68 8.31 -13.00
CA SER A 86 -24.01 7.49 -14.17
C SER A 86 -22.85 6.57 -14.57
N ASN A 87 -23.19 5.43 -15.19
CA ASN A 87 -22.24 4.47 -15.76
C ASN A 87 -21.05 4.08 -14.85
N PRO A 88 -21.28 3.72 -13.57
CA PRO A 88 -20.18 3.33 -12.70
C PRO A 88 -19.54 2.01 -13.17
N VAL A 89 -18.22 2.00 -13.20
CA VAL A 89 -17.39 0.84 -13.52
C VAL A 89 -16.50 0.58 -12.32
N ALA A 90 -16.74 -0.54 -11.64
CA ALA A 90 -15.96 -0.99 -10.50
C ALA A 90 -14.58 -1.54 -10.93
N PRO A 91 -13.59 -1.57 -10.02
CA PRO A 91 -12.34 -2.30 -10.23
C PRO A 91 -12.57 -3.81 -10.40
N ALA A 92 -11.57 -4.53 -10.88
CA ALA A 92 -11.75 -5.94 -11.24
C ALA A 92 -11.94 -6.81 -9.97
N GLY A 93 -13.07 -7.50 -9.89
CA GLY A 93 -13.39 -8.34 -8.73
C GLY A 93 -13.93 -7.56 -7.52
N GLY A 94 -13.92 -6.23 -7.57
CA GLY A 94 -14.43 -5.36 -6.52
C GLY A 94 -15.85 -4.85 -6.74
N THR A 95 -16.28 -3.97 -5.85
CA THR A 95 -17.57 -3.28 -5.90
C THR A 95 -17.37 -1.77 -5.83
N LEU A 96 -18.26 -1.00 -6.45
CA LEU A 96 -18.28 0.46 -6.39
C LEU A 96 -19.68 0.93 -6.00
N GLY A 97 -19.78 1.61 -4.85
CA GLY A 97 -21.01 2.16 -4.30
C GLY A 97 -20.90 3.65 -4.04
N PHE A 98 -22.05 4.34 -4.00
CA PHE A 98 -22.14 5.77 -3.77
C PHE A 98 -23.12 6.07 -2.65
N THR A 99 -22.79 7.05 -1.82
CA THR A 99 -23.68 7.55 -0.76
C THR A 99 -24.40 8.81 -1.21
N THR A 100 -23.73 9.65 -1.98
CA THR A 100 -24.28 10.87 -2.61
C THR A 100 -23.62 11.05 -3.99
N PRO A 101 -24.32 11.66 -4.97
CA PRO A 101 -25.77 11.77 -5.09
C PRO A 101 -26.43 10.39 -5.34
N GLU A 102 -27.67 10.37 -5.83
CA GLU A 102 -28.30 9.12 -6.28
C GLU A 102 -27.58 8.51 -7.49
N VAL A 103 -27.69 7.19 -7.62
CA VAL A 103 -27.07 6.42 -8.71
C VAL A 103 -28.15 5.98 -9.69
N GLY A 104 -27.95 6.24 -10.98
CA GLY A 104 -28.84 5.76 -12.03
C GLY A 104 -29.31 6.85 -12.99
N THR A 105 -30.63 7.02 -13.12
CA THR A 105 -31.23 7.93 -14.10
C THR A 105 -31.12 9.38 -13.66
N CYS A 106 -30.23 10.14 -14.31
CA CYS A 106 -30.06 11.60 -14.14
C CYS A 106 -31.23 12.42 -14.69
N TYR A 107 -32.20 11.78 -15.33
CA TYR A 107 -33.44 12.46 -15.71
C TYR A 107 -34.66 11.54 -15.52
N PRO A 108 -35.70 11.98 -14.79
CA PRO A 108 -35.70 13.17 -13.93
C PRO A 108 -34.94 12.83 -12.63
N GLY A 109 -33.60 12.91 -12.64
CA GLY A 109 -32.80 12.86 -11.41
C GLY A 109 -32.83 14.24 -10.75
N GLY A 110 -32.39 14.47 -9.52
CA GLY A 110 -32.10 13.59 -8.41
C GLY A 110 -32.17 14.45 -7.15
N GLY A 111 -33.22 14.29 -6.35
CA GLY A 111 -33.71 15.32 -5.41
C GLY A 111 -32.76 15.77 -4.29
N MET A 112 -31.56 15.19 -4.17
CA MET A 112 -30.59 15.53 -3.12
C MET A 112 -29.70 16.72 -3.45
N ARG A 113 -29.42 17.01 -4.74
CA ARG A 113 -28.56 18.12 -5.20
C ARG A 113 -27.32 18.42 -4.33
N PRO A 114 -26.47 17.43 -4.00
CA PRO A 114 -25.29 17.64 -3.15
C PRO A 114 -24.13 18.32 -3.88
N ASP A 115 -23.32 19.05 -3.12
CA ASP A 115 -22.03 19.62 -3.56
C ASP A 115 -20.89 18.57 -3.63
N GLU A 116 -21.18 17.32 -3.27
CA GLU A 116 -20.20 16.23 -3.25
C GLU A 116 -20.74 14.88 -3.72
N ILE A 117 -19.85 14.15 -4.40
CA ILE A 117 -20.00 12.72 -4.67
C ILE A 117 -19.17 11.97 -3.64
N VAL A 118 -19.79 11.07 -2.87
CA VAL A 118 -19.09 10.21 -1.90
C VAL A 118 -19.18 8.77 -2.34
N PHE A 119 -18.05 8.12 -2.54
CA PHE A 119 -17.99 6.73 -3.03
C PHE A 119 -17.19 5.81 -2.11
N GLN A 120 -17.57 4.54 -2.13
CA GLN A 120 -16.92 3.45 -1.42
C GLN A 120 -16.61 2.35 -2.42
N VAL A 121 -15.47 1.69 -2.24
CA VAL A 121 -15.00 0.67 -3.17
C VAL A 121 -14.33 -0.47 -2.40
N THR A 122 -14.52 -1.69 -2.89
CA THR A 122 -13.81 -2.88 -2.40
C THR A 122 -12.85 -3.38 -3.46
N ASP A 123 -11.80 -4.08 -3.01
CA ASP A 123 -10.84 -4.77 -3.88
C ASP A 123 -10.29 -3.87 -4.99
N PHE A 124 -9.96 -2.61 -4.66
CA PHE A 124 -9.36 -1.67 -5.60
C PHE A 124 -7.84 -1.65 -5.45
N ASP A 125 -7.22 -2.68 -6.00
CA ASP A 125 -5.82 -2.99 -5.79
C ASP A 125 -4.88 -2.18 -6.72
N PRO A 126 -3.57 -2.13 -6.40
CA PRO A 126 -2.56 -1.55 -7.27
C PRO A 126 -2.65 -1.97 -8.74
N GLY A 127 -2.63 -1.00 -9.65
CA GLY A 127 -2.65 -1.20 -11.10
C GLY A 127 -4.05 -1.26 -11.71
N GLU A 128 -5.11 -1.22 -10.89
CA GLU A 128 -6.48 -1.24 -11.39
C GLU A 128 -7.01 0.16 -11.67
N THR A 129 -8.23 0.21 -12.24
CA THR A 129 -8.95 1.46 -12.52
C THR A 129 -10.42 1.34 -12.16
N LEU A 130 -11.03 2.47 -11.81
CA LEU A 130 -12.48 2.64 -11.80
C LEU A 130 -12.87 3.89 -12.59
N SER A 131 -14.15 4.00 -12.95
CA SER A 131 -14.68 5.22 -13.55
C SER A 131 -16.16 5.42 -13.26
N PHE A 132 -16.61 6.68 -13.27
CA PHE A 132 -18.01 7.03 -13.23
C PHE A 132 -18.25 8.39 -13.89
N GLY A 133 -19.42 8.54 -14.49
CA GLY A 133 -19.94 9.83 -14.96
C GLY A 133 -20.80 10.49 -13.88
N THR A 134 -21.05 11.78 -14.05
CA THR A 134 -22.02 12.52 -13.24
C THR A 134 -22.74 13.52 -14.14
N ASP A 135 -23.80 14.13 -13.62
CA ASP A 135 -24.49 15.26 -14.21
C ASP A 135 -24.38 16.45 -13.25
N ILE A 136 -23.98 17.61 -13.75
CA ILE A 136 -23.80 18.84 -12.97
C ILE A 136 -24.89 19.82 -13.37
N ASP A 137 -25.70 20.21 -12.41
CA ASP A 137 -26.79 21.16 -12.59
C ASP A 137 -26.68 22.38 -11.68
N ARG A 138 -27.51 23.39 -11.94
CA ARG A 138 -27.66 24.51 -11.01
C ARG A 138 -28.55 24.11 -9.85
N ASP A 139 -28.28 24.65 -8.66
CA ASP A 139 -29.04 24.30 -7.45
C ASP A 139 -30.54 24.57 -7.51
N PHE A 140 -30.96 25.45 -8.41
CA PHE A 140 -32.35 25.86 -8.56
C PHE A 140 -33.00 25.37 -9.86
N SER A 141 -32.29 24.68 -10.75
CA SER A 141 -32.84 24.23 -12.05
C SER A 141 -31.99 23.19 -12.75
N ASP A 142 -32.65 22.26 -13.44
CA ASP A 142 -32.00 21.28 -14.33
C ASP A 142 -31.67 21.99 -15.64
N THR A 143 -30.44 22.46 -15.77
CA THR A 143 -30.00 23.31 -16.88
C THR A 143 -28.58 22.99 -17.24
N SER A 144 -28.34 22.77 -18.54
CA SER A 144 -27.02 22.40 -19.05
C SER A 144 -25.93 23.39 -18.62
N VAL A 145 -24.84 22.82 -18.14
CA VAL A 145 -23.63 23.51 -17.73
C VAL A 145 -22.55 23.39 -18.80
N TYR A 146 -22.04 24.52 -19.29
CA TYR A 146 -21.07 24.54 -20.38
C TYR A 146 -19.64 24.89 -19.94
N ASP A 147 -19.47 25.33 -18.69
CA ASP A 147 -18.17 25.77 -18.14
C ASP A 147 -17.61 24.74 -17.17
N PHE A 148 -16.51 24.08 -17.56
CA PHE A 148 -15.78 23.14 -16.71
C PHE A 148 -15.22 23.79 -15.44
N ASN A 149 -15.05 25.11 -15.41
CA ASN A 149 -14.56 25.80 -14.23
C ASN A 149 -15.55 25.71 -13.05
N VAL A 150 -16.83 25.39 -13.29
CA VAL A 150 -17.79 25.08 -12.21
C VAL A 150 -17.26 23.93 -11.34
N LEU A 151 -16.74 22.88 -11.98
CA LEU A 151 -16.09 21.77 -11.28
C LEU A 151 -14.68 22.15 -10.82
N LEU A 152 -13.86 22.72 -11.70
CA LEU A 152 -12.41 22.82 -11.49
C LEU A 152 -11.98 23.97 -10.56
N ASN A 153 -12.75 25.05 -10.44
CA ASN A 153 -12.32 26.22 -9.68
C ASN A 153 -12.63 26.04 -8.18
N GLY A 154 -11.66 25.56 -7.41
CA GLY A 154 -11.81 25.30 -5.97
C GLY A 154 -12.39 23.92 -5.63
N GLY A 155 -12.70 23.12 -6.65
CA GLY A 155 -13.10 21.72 -6.48
C GLY A 155 -11.89 20.85 -6.17
N ARG A 156 -12.18 19.62 -5.71
CA ARG A 156 -11.13 18.66 -5.36
C ARG A 156 -11.62 17.22 -5.46
N PHE A 157 -10.67 16.31 -5.57
CA PHE A 157 -10.90 14.89 -5.49
C PHE A 157 -10.04 14.29 -4.38
N GLU A 158 -10.66 13.55 -3.47
CA GLU A 158 -10.01 12.94 -2.31
C GLU A 158 -10.11 11.42 -2.42
N VAL A 159 -9.01 10.73 -2.11
CA VAL A 159 -8.91 9.26 -2.19
C VAL A 159 -8.43 8.72 -0.85
N THR A 160 -9.19 7.78 -0.32
CA THR A 160 -8.89 7.09 0.94
C THR A 160 -8.24 5.75 0.64
N PHE A 161 -7.14 5.47 1.33
CA PHE A 161 -6.40 4.21 1.22
C PHE A 161 -6.50 3.42 2.52
N ALA A 162 -6.46 2.08 2.42
CA ALA A 162 -6.35 1.18 3.56
C ALA A 162 -4.90 1.13 4.12
N VAL A 163 -4.36 2.28 4.53
CA VAL A 163 -2.98 2.40 5.03
C VAL A 163 -2.98 3.05 6.42
N PRO A 164 -2.48 2.38 7.47
CA PRO A 164 -2.55 2.90 8.84
C PRO A 164 -1.66 4.14 9.07
N ASP A 165 -0.56 4.28 8.32
CA ASP A 165 0.40 5.37 8.49
C ASP A 165 0.07 6.62 7.67
N LEU A 166 -1.06 6.63 6.96
CA LEU A 166 -1.49 7.78 6.17
C LEU A 166 -2.39 8.70 7.01
N ASN A 167 -1.99 9.96 7.19
CA ASN A 167 -2.73 10.97 7.96
C ASN A 167 -3.90 11.57 7.16
N GLY A 168 -4.83 10.74 6.72
CA GLY A 168 -6.01 11.15 5.95
C GLY A 168 -5.92 10.86 4.44
N PRO A 169 -6.92 11.28 3.65
CA PRO A 169 -6.97 11.00 2.22
C PRO A 169 -5.89 11.77 1.46
N LEU A 170 -5.47 11.21 0.32
CA LEU A 170 -4.69 11.95 -0.66
C LEU A 170 -5.61 12.83 -1.51
N VAL A 171 -5.19 14.05 -1.82
CA VAL A 171 -6.07 15.07 -2.42
C VAL A 171 -5.49 15.61 -3.72
N ALA A 172 -6.26 15.56 -4.79
CA ALA A 172 -6.05 16.32 -6.01
C ALA A 172 -6.86 17.62 -5.95
N GLN A 173 -6.18 18.74 -5.77
CA GLN A 173 -6.80 20.07 -5.84
C GLN A 173 -6.96 20.47 -7.30
N PHE A 174 -8.20 20.70 -7.74
CA PHE A 174 -8.44 21.03 -9.15
C PHE A 174 -7.88 22.41 -9.50
N GLN A 175 -7.38 22.52 -10.72
CA GLN A 175 -6.86 23.76 -11.28
C GLN A 175 -7.59 24.06 -12.59
N PRO A 176 -7.93 25.34 -12.87
CA PRO A 176 -8.53 25.72 -14.15
C PRO A 176 -7.71 25.21 -15.33
N GLY A 177 -8.39 24.54 -16.27
CA GLY A 177 -7.77 23.97 -17.47
C GLY A 177 -6.99 22.66 -17.27
N GLN A 178 -6.83 22.17 -16.04
CA GLN A 178 -6.19 20.88 -15.76
C GLN A 178 -7.24 19.78 -15.60
N LYS A 179 -7.04 18.68 -16.34
CA LYS A 179 -7.94 17.52 -16.35
C LYS A 179 -7.28 16.21 -15.96
N SER A 180 -5.97 16.23 -15.68
CA SER A 180 -5.22 15.05 -15.25
C SER A 180 -4.37 15.40 -14.04
N TYR A 181 -4.37 14.52 -13.05
CA TYR A 181 -3.72 14.71 -11.76
C TYR A 181 -3.01 13.42 -11.35
N SER A 182 -1.81 13.54 -10.81
CA SER A 182 -1.06 12.44 -10.23
C SER A 182 -0.68 12.84 -8.81
N VAL A 183 -1.13 12.06 -7.83
CA VAL A 183 -0.91 12.35 -6.41
C VAL A 183 -0.29 11.12 -5.76
N SER A 184 0.87 11.29 -5.15
CA SER A 184 1.54 10.21 -4.45
C SER A 184 2.32 10.71 -3.24
N VAL A 185 2.49 9.79 -2.29
CA VAL A 185 3.37 9.95 -1.13
C VAL A 185 4.21 8.70 -0.98
N THR A 186 5.42 8.88 -0.45
CA THR A 186 6.27 7.78 -0.04
C THR A 186 6.05 7.51 1.43
N THR A 187 5.60 6.30 1.78
CA THR A 187 5.51 5.88 3.18
C THR A 187 6.87 5.35 3.63
N GLY A 188 7.23 5.67 4.87
CA GLY A 188 8.51 5.25 5.44
C GLY A 188 8.63 3.72 5.43
N ALA A 189 9.85 3.23 5.18
CA ALA A 189 10.14 1.82 5.38
C ALA A 189 9.84 1.45 6.84
N THR A 190 8.90 0.55 7.08
CA THR A 190 8.81 -0.09 8.39
C THR A 190 10.09 -0.89 8.58
N PRO A 191 10.92 -0.60 9.60
CA PRO A 191 12.11 -1.41 9.83
C PRO A 191 11.63 -2.84 10.05
N SER A 192 12.01 -3.75 9.15
CA SER A 192 11.86 -5.17 9.39
C SER A 192 12.47 -5.43 10.76
N ALA A 193 11.66 -5.92 11.70
CA ALA A 193 12.16 -6.38 12.98
C ALA A 193 13.14 -7.50 12.65
N VAL A 194 14.44 -7.18 12.62
CA VAL A 194 15.49 -8.16 12.39
C VAL A 194 15.27 -9.23 13.44
N PRO A 195 14.94 -10.48 13.07
CA PRO A 195 14.90 -11.55 14.03
C PRO A 195 16.31 -11.60 14.60
N LEU A 196 16.46 -11.24 15.88
CA LEU A 196 17.71 -11.48 16.58
C LEU A 196 18.05 -12.94 16.27
N PRO A 197 19.19 -13.23 15.61
CA PRO A 197 19.49 -14.59 15.25
C PRO A 197 19.41 -15.39 16.55
N ALA A 198 18.63 -16.47 16.58
CA ALA A 198 18.57 -17.37 17.73
C ALA A 198 19.98 -17.84 18.16
N GLY A 199 20.97 -17.68 17.27
CA GLY A 199 22.41 -17.73 17.54
C GLY A 199 22.89 -16.86 18.69
N GLY A 200 22.34 -15.67 18.96
CA GLY A 200 22.75 -14.83 20.10
C GLY A 200 22.43 -15.47 21.45
N VAL A 201 21.24 -16.07 21.58
CA VAL A 201 20.83 -16.83 22.76
C VAL A 201 21.61 -18.15 22.87
N LEU A 202 21.89 -18.81 21.74
CA LEU A 202 22.71 -20.03 21.69
C LEU A 202 24.19 -19.79 22.01
N ILE A 203 24.76 -18.66 21.62
CA ILE A 203 26.16 -18.30 21.95
C ILE A 203 26.26 -17.94 23.44
N LEU A 204 25.31 -17.19 24.00
CA LEU A 204 25.29 -16.88 25.43
C LEU A 204 25.09 -18.13 26.30
N THR A 205 24.20 -19.05 25.90
CA THR A 205 24.01 -20.32 26.60
C THR A 205 25.21 -21.26 26.44
N ALA A 206 25.86 -21.30 25.28
CA ALA A 206 27.09 -22.07 25.07
C ALA A 206 28.27 -21.53 25.89
N LEU A 207 28.45 -20.21 25.98
CA LEU A 207 29.48 -19.60 26.84
C LEU A 207 29.19 -19.83 28.33
N GLY A 208 27.93 -19.73 28.75
CA GLY A 208 27.51 -20.05 30.12
C GLY A 208 27.79 -21.51 30.50
N ALA A 209 27.50 -22.45 29.60
CA ALA A 209 27.76 -23.87 29.78
C ALA A 209 29.27 -24.18 29.83
N LEU A 210 30.09 -23.53 28.99
CA LEU A 210 31.55 -23.68 29.03
C LEU A 210 32.16 -23.13 30.33
N GLY A 211 31.69 -21.97 30.81
CA GLY A 211 32.14 -21.39 32.08
C GLY A 211 31.81 -22.26 33.30
N ALA A 212 30.63 -22.89 33.31
CA ALA A 212 30.23 -23.83 34.35
C ALA A 212 31.04 -25.15 34.31
N ALA A 213 31.36 -25.65 33.11
CA ALA A 213 32.19 -26.84 32.93
C ALA A 213 33.66 -26.60 33.32
N ALA A 214 34.22 -25.42 33.02
CA ALA A 214 35.59 -25.06 33.40
C ALA A 214 35.78 -24.98 34.92
N ARG A 215 34.77 -24.50 35.67
CA ARG A 215 34.81 -24.45 37.15
C ARG A 215 34.76 -25.82 37.83
N ARG A 216 34.27 -26.86 37.16
CA ARG A 216 34.17 -28.22 37.73
C ARG A 216 35.48 -29.00 37.68
N LYS A 217 36.46 -28.54 36.90
CA LYS A 217 37.74 -29.27 36.67
C LYS A 217 38.88 -28.82 37.58
N THR A 218 38.67 -27.82 38.43
CA THR A 218 39.64 -27.26 39.39
C THR A 218 39.33 -27.62 40.85
N ARG A 219 38.65 -28.75 41.11
CA ARG A 219 38.57 -29.36 42.44
C ARG A 219 39.14 -30.75 42.41
#